data_AF-A0A9X7T0V1-F1
#
_entry.id   AF-A0A9X7T0V1-F1
#
_cell.length_a   1.000
_cell.length_b   1.000
_cell.length_c   1.000
_cell.angle_alpha   90.00
_cell.angle_beta   90.00
_cell.angle_gamma   90.00
#
_symmetry.space_group_name_H-M   'P 1'
#
loop_
_entity.id
_entity.type
_entity.pdbx_description
1 polymer ?
#
loop_
_entity_poly.entity_id
_entity_poly.type
_entity_poly.pdbx_seq_one_letter_code
_entity_poly.pdbx_strand_id
1 'polypeptide(L)'
;MAERFPAYRWSDAEFDASLQKQPEYSTPYWICDAIDGAVHFLQGMPMWAVSLCLVRDGQTAVSFVYDPCRDEMFTAIARQGAFFEWQQN
;
A
#
# COMPACT_ATOMS: atom_id res chain seq x y z
N MET A 1 3.28 1.13 14.37
CA MET A 1 1.89 1.03 13.88
C MET A 1 1.14 -0.07 14.63
N ALA A 2 1.57 -1.32 14.56
CA ALA A 2 0.95 -2.45 15.27
C ALA A 2 0.83 -2.26 16.80
N GLU A 3 1.85 -1.71 17.46
CA GLU A 3 1.79 -1.41 18.90
C GLU A 3 0.77 -0.32 19.27
N ARG A 4 0.58 0.65 18.37
CA ARG A 4 -0.30 1.81 18.59
C ARG A 4 -1.75 1.55 18.14
N PHE A 5 -1.92 0.64 17.18
CA PHE A 5 -3.20 0.29 16.57
C PHE A 5 -3.33 -1.23 16.40
N PRO A 6 -3.39 -2.00 17.49
CA PRO A 6 -3.35 -3.47 17.44
C PRO A 6 -4.58 -4.10 16.76
N ALA A 7 -5.67 -3.36 16.62
CA ALA A 7 -6.86 -3.79 15.89
C ALA A 7 -6.67 -3.82 14.36
N TYR A 8 -5.66 -3.12 13.83
CA TYR A 8 -5.36 -3.05 12.40
C TYR A 8 -4.12 -3.88 12.10
N ARG A 9 -4.36 -5.10 11.65
CA ARG A 9 -3.30 -6.08 11.38
C ARG A 9 -2.61 -5.78 10.05
N TRP A 10 -1.45 -6.38 9.83
CA TRP A 10 -0.82 -6.45 8.52
C TRP A 10 -1.26 -7.72 7.80
N SER A 11 -1.25 -7.67 6.49
CA SER A 11 -1.46 -8.83 5.62
C SER A 11 -0.23 -9.73 5.68
N ASP A 12 -0.44 -11.04 5.79
CA ASP A 12 0.62 -12.05 5.69
C ASP A 12 0.71 -12.64 4.27
N ALA A 13 -0.15 -12.17 3.35
CA ALA A 13 -0.30 -12.72 2.01
C ALA A 13 0.66 -12.16 0.96
N GLU A 14 1.54 -11.20 1.29
CA GLU A 14 2.40 -10.49 0.33
C GLU A 14 3.18 -11.44 -0.59
N PHE A 15 3.78 -12.50 -0.02
CA PHE A 15 4.61 -13.46 -0.76
C PHE A 15 3.87 -14.74 -1.19
N ASP A 16 2.59 -14.87 -0.83
CA ASP A 16 1.78 -16.05 -1.15
C ASP A 16 0.54 -15.66 -1.97
N ALA A 17 0.69 -15.71 -3.28
CA ALA A 17 -0.38 -15.43 -4.23
C ALA A 17 -1.60 -16.35 -4.06
N SER A 18 -1.47 -17.51 -3.41
CA SER A 18 -2.61 -18.39 -3.14
C SER A 18 -3.56 -17.80 -2.09
N LEU A 19 -3.03 -16.99 -1.16
CA LEU A 19 -3.78 -16.29 -0.11
C LEU A 19 -4.45 -15.00 -0.62
N GLN A 20 -4.00 -14.45 -1.75
CA GLN A 20 -4.47 -13.16 -2.29
C GLN A 20 -5.80 -13.25 -3.07
N LYS A 21 -6.43 -14.43 -3.17
CA LYS A 21 -7.66 -14.64 -3.95
C LYS A 21 -8.93 -14.13 -3.28
N GLN A 22 -8.89 -13.93 -1.97
CA GLN A 22 -10.01 -13.54 -1.14
C GLN A 22 -9.53 -12.64 0.00
N PRO A 23 -10.42 -11.87 0.63
CA PRO A 23 -10.05 -11.10 1.82
C PRO A 23 -9.43 -12.00 2.90
N GLU A 24 -8.29 -11.59 3.42
CA GLU A 24 -7.51 -12.39 4.38
C GLU A 24 -8.17 -12.41 5.77
N TYR A 25 -8.75 -11.28 6.16
CA TYR A 25 -9.38 -11.09 7.46
C TYR A 25 -10.78 -10.49 7.32
N SER A 26 -11.65 -10.79 8.28
CA SER A 26 -12.95 -10.12 8.43
C SER A 26 -12.85 -8.75 9.13
N THR A 27 -11.74 -8.49 9.83
CA THR A 27 -11.41 -7.19 10.44
C THR A 27 -10.55 -6.36 9.51
N PRO A 28 -10.51 -5.02 9.65
CA PRO A 28 -9.63 -4.18 8.85
C PRO A 28 -8.15 -4.56 8.96
N TYR A 29 -7.43 -4.52 7.84
CA TYR A 29 -6.01 -4.85 7.78
C TYR A 29 -5.30 -4.07 6.69
N TRP A 30 -3.99 -3.88 6.87
CA TRP A 30 -3.11 -3.17 5.97
C TRP A 30 -2.38 -4.15 5.05
N ILE A 31 -2.30 -3.82 3.78
CA ILE A 31 -1.43 -4.46 2.79
C ILE A 31 -0.35 -3.45 2.44
N CYS A 32 0.91 -3.85 2.47
CA CYS A 32 2.04 -3.01 2.12
C CYS A 32 2.92 -3.76 1.12
N ASP A 33 3.38 -3.07 0.09
CA ASP A 33 4.58 -3.45 -0.66
C ASP A 33 5.58 -2.33 -0.44
N ALA A 34 6.68 -2.67 0.23
CA ALA A 34 7.69 -1.69 0.60
C ALA A 34 8.52 -1.24 -0.62
N ILE A 35 8.62 -2.06 -1.67
CA ILE A 35 9.41 -1.78 -2.88
C ILE A 35 8.69 -2.42 -4.08
N ASP A 36 7.61 -1.77 -4.52
CA ASP A 36 6.97 -2.10 -5.79
C ASP A 36 7.91 -1.69 -6.93
N GLY A 37 8.35 -2.67 -7.72
CA GLY A 37 9.45 -2.50 -8.67
C GLY A 37 10.82 -2.88 -8.10
N ALA A 38 10.91 -3.89 -7.22
CA ALA A 38 12.16 -4.39 -6.63
C ALA A 38 13.33 -4.58 -7.62
N VAL A 39 13.08 -5.01 -8.85
CA VAL A 39 14.11 -5.12 -9.90
C VAL A 39 14.68 -3.75 -10.26
N HIS A 40 13.83 -2.75 -10.48
CA HIS A 40 14.27 -1.38 -10.76
C HIS A 40 15.05 -0.80 -9.58
N PHE A 41 14.57 -1.00 -8.36
CA PHE A 41 15.28 -0.58 -7.15
C PHE A 41 16.69 -1.18 -7.07
N LEU A 42 16.81 -2.51 -7.24
CA LEU A 42 18.10 -3.22 -7.20
C LEU A 42 19.04 -2.82 -8.35
N GLN A 43 18.49 -2.40 -9.49
CA GLN A 43 19.25 -1.90 -10.64
C GLN A 43 19.56 -0.39 -10.56
N GLY A 44 19.15 0.30 -9.49
CA GLY A 44 19.36 1.75 -9.34
C GLY A 44 18.53 2.60 -10.30
N MET A 45 17.43 2.05 -10.83
CA MET A 45 16.52 2.75 -11.74
C MET A 45 15.42 3.48 -10.95
N PRO A 46 15.08 4.74 -11.28
CA PRO A 46 14.13 5.56 -10.53
C PRO A 46 12.67 5.25 -10.91
N MET A 47 12.32 3.97 -10.91
CA MET A 47 10.98 3.46 -11.27
C MET A 47 10.53 2.43 -10.24
N TRP A 48 10.36 2.87 -9.01
CA TRP A 48 9.86 2.07 -7.90
C TRP A 48 9.06 2.95 -6.94
N ALA A 49 8.16 2.33 -6.17
CA ALA A 49 7.30 3.02 -5.24
C ALA A 49 7.08 2.23 -3.95
N VAL A 50 6.57 2.91 -2.92
CA VAL A 50 6.00 2.29 -1.72
C VAL A 50 4.48 2.30 -1.88
N SER A 51 3.85 1.13 -1.76
CA SER A 51 2.40 0.98 -1.88
C SER A 51 1.80 0.54 -0.55
N LEU A 52 0.74 1.24 -0.09
CA LEU A 52 0.05 0.94 1.16
C LEU A 52 -1.46 1.02 0.97
N CYS A 53 -2.19 0.01 1.45
CA CYS A 53 -3.64 -0.07 1.31
C CYS A 53 -4.29 -0.55 2.60
N LEU A 54 -5.39 0.09 3.02
CA LEU A 54 -6.27 -0.41 4.07
C LEU A 54 -7.44 -1.15 3.43
N VAL A 55 -7.60 -2.43 3.76
CA VAL A 55 -8.78 -3.22 3.42
C VAL A 55 -9.74 -3.22 4.61
N ARG A 56 -11.02 -3.00 4.33
CA ARG A 56 -12.12 -3.08 5.30
C ARG A 56 -13.33 -3.72 4.64
N ASP A 57 -13.94 -4.68 5.32
CA ASP A 57 -15.13 -5.40 4.81
C ASP A 57 -14.90 -6.01 3.42
N GLY A 58 -13.67 -6.50 3.18
CA GLY A 58 -13.24 -7.09 1.91
C GLY A 58 -13.04 -6.11 0.76
N GLN A 59 -13.07 -4.79 1.02
CA GLN A 59 -12.87 -3.75 0.01
C GLN A 59 -11.76 -2.78 0.42
N THR A 60 -11.05 -2.22 -0.56
CA THR A 60 -10.09 -1.14 -0.34
C THR A 60 -10.82 0.11 0.17
N ALA A 61 -10.45 0.57 1.36
CA ALA A 61 -11.00 1.79 1.98
C ALA A 61 -10.18 3.03 1.63
N VAL A 62 -8.85 2.90 1.68
CA VAL A 62 -7.89 3.95 1.30
C VAL A 62 -6.61 3.29 0.79
N SER A 63 -5.97 3.91 -0.20
CA SER A 63 -4.68 3.48 -0.73
C SER A 63 -3.75 4.66 -0.95
N PHE A 64 -2.45 4.39 -0.82
CA PHE A 64 -1.34 5.32 -1.00
C PHE A 64 -0.32 4.66 -1.92
N VAL A 65 0.21 5.42 -2.86
CA VAL A 65 1.41 5.07 -3.64
C VAL A 65 2.35 6.26 -3.54
N TYR A 66 3.53 6.04 -3.02
CA TYR A 66 4.56 7.06 -2.88
C TYR A 66 5.75 6.71 -3.77
N ASP A 67 6.11 7.58 -4.71
CA ASP A 67 7.33 7.50 -5.52
C ASP A 67 8.43 8.32 -4.84
N PRO A 68 9.41 7.69 -4.16
CA PRO A 68 10.46 8.41 -3.44
C PRO A 68 11.49 9.06 -4.37
N CYS A 69 11.54 8.65 -5.64
CA CYS A 69 12.47 9.22 -6.61
C CYS A 69 11.97 10.55 -7.16
N ARG A 70 10.66 10.78 -7.13
CA ARG A 70 10.00 12.01 -7.61
C ARG A 70 9.40 12.86 -6.51
N ASP A 71 9.35 12.34 -5.28
CA ASP A 71 8.67 12.96 -4.13
C ASP A 71 7.17 13.18 -4.43
N GLU A 72 6.55 12.14 -4.99
CA GLU A 72 5.15 12.15 -5.46
C GLU A 72 4.29 11.22 -4.61
N MET A 73 3.15 11.72 -4.12
CA MET A 73 2.17 10.98 -3.36
C MET A 73 0.85 10.88 -4.13
N PHE A 74 0.41 9.66 -4.39
CA PHE A 74 -0.90 9.34 -4.95
C PHE A 74 -1.75 8.73 -3.86
N THR A 75 -2.93 9.30 -3.62
CA THR A 75 -3.88 8.81 -2.61
C THR A 75 -5.22 8.54 -3.25
N ALA A 76 -5.89 7.44 -2.89
CA ALA A 76 -7.28 7.22 -3.27
C ALA A 76 -8.10 6.82 -2.05
N ILE A 77 -9.29 7.40 -1.91
CA ILE A 77 -10.20 7.12 -0.81
C ILE A 77 -11.51 6.62 -1.42
N ALA A 78 -11.99 5.48 -0.94
CA ALA A 78 -13.22 4.88 -1.42
C ALA A 78 -14.38 5.90 -1.39
N ARG A 79 -15.02 6.08 -2.55
CA ARG A 79 -16.15 7.01 -2.77
C ARG A 79 -15.81 8.50 -2.63
N GLN A 80 -14.54 8.87 -2.52
CA GLN A 80 -14.10 10.28 -2.42
C GLN A 80 -13.15 10.66 -3.56
N GLY A 81 -12.71 9.70 -4.36
CA GLY A 81 -11.89 9.93 -5.55
C GLY A 81 -10.43 9.59 -5.34
N ALA A 82 -9.60 10.06 -6.27
CA ALA A 82 -8.15 9.94 -6.25
C ALA A 82 -7.52 11.34 -6.32
N PHE A 83 -6.38 11.45 -5.66
CA PHE A 83 -5.66 12.69 -5.40
C PHE A 83 -4.19 12.46 -5.72
N PHE A 84 -3.55 13.54 -6.17
CA PHE A 84 -2.13 13.57 -6.46
C PHE A 84 -1.54 14.81 -5.79
N GLU A 85 -0.50 14.60 -5.01
CA GLU A 85 0.26 15.64 -4.36
C GLU A 85 1.72 15.46 -4.77
N TRP A 86 2.31 16.52 -5.29
CA TRP A 86 3.76 16.58 -5.46
C TRP A 86 4.34 17.33 -4.25
N GLN A 87 5.26 16.69 -3.53
CA GLN A 87 5.90 17.30 -2.37
C GLN A 87 7.19 17.98 -2.83
N GLN A 88 7.30 19.29 -2.59
CA GLN A 88 8.57 20.01 -2.69
C GLN A 88 9.24 19.95 -1.33
N ASN A 89 10.34 19.19 -1.24
CA ASN A 89 11.36 19.46 -0.22
C ASN A 89 12.15 20.73 -0.54
#